data_AF-A0A9D8INZ5-F1
#
_entry.id   AF-A0A9D8INZ5-F1
#
_cell.length_a   1.000
_cell.length_b   1.000
_cell.length_c   1.000
_cell.angle_alpha   90.00
_cell.angle_beta   90.00
_cell.angle_gamma   90.00
#
_symmetry.space_group_name_H-M   'P 1'
#
loop_
_entity.id
_entity.type
_entity.pdbx_description
1 polymer ?
#
loop_
_entity_poly.entity_id
_entity_poly.type
_entity_poly.pdbx_seq_one_letter_code
_entity_poly.pdbx_strand_id
1 'polypeptide(L)' 'REKYPKQFDIDELRCIYCGMCEEACPCDAIELTPHYEVTGLSRQELIFDKSKLLQVYDETVGEKPM' A
#
# COMPACT_ATOMS: atom_id res chain seq x y z
N ARG A 1 -0.27 14.44 -19.87
CA ARG A 1 -0.31 15.07 -18.52
C ARG A 1 -0.38 13.93 -17.52
N GLU A 2 0.66 13.76 -16.71
CA GLU A 2 0.66 12.75 -15.64
C GLU A 2 -0.41 13.12 -14.60
N LYS A 3 -1.17 12.12 -14.16
CA LYS A 3 -2.22 12.28 -13.15
C LYS A 3 -1.65 11.85 -11.81
N TYR A 4 -1.78 12.71 -10.81
CA TYR A 4 -1.40 12.42 -9.44
C TYR A 4 -2.65 12.47 -8.55
N PRO A 5 -2.85 11.49 -7.65
CA PRO A 5 -3.95 11.53 -6.72
C PRO A 5 -3.76 12.71 -5.76
N LYS A 6 -4.86 13.41 -5.43
CA LYS A 6 -4.83 14.43 -4.36
C LYS A 6 -4.69 13.80 -2.97
N GLN A 7 -5.21 12.59 -2.82
CA GLN A 7 -5.22 11.79 -1.59
C GLN A 7 -5.09 10.33 -2.01
N PHE A 8 -4.27 9.57 -1.28
CA PHE A 8 -3.98 8.17 -1.58
C PHE A 8 -3.93 7.41 -0.26
N ASP A 9 -5.06 6.78 0.05
CA ASP A 9 -5.25 6.04 1.30
C ASP A 9 -5.77 4.65 0.97
N ILE A 10 -5.27 3.64 1.70
CA ILE A 10 -5.74 2.25 1.62
C ILE A 10 -6.36 1.88 2.97
N ASP A 11 -7.57 1.33 2.93
CA ASP A 11 -8.25 0.81 4.12
C ASP A 11 -7.91 -0.68 4.24
N GLU A 12 -6.96 -1.02 5.10
CA GLU A 12 -6.46 -2.40 5.29
C GLU A 12 -7.53 -3.34 5.83
N LEU A 13 -8.61 -2.81 6.42
CA LEU A 13 -9.77 -3.61 6.83
C LEU A 13 -10.72 -3.96 5.67
N ARG A 14 -10.55 -3.32 4.51
CA ARG A 14 -11.34 -3.56 3.28
C ARG A 14 -10.51 -4.16 2.16
N CYS A 15 -9.19 -3.95 2.17
CA CYS A 15 -8.28 -4.58 1.24
C CYS A 15 -8.39 -6.10 1.37
N ILE A 16 -8.44 -6.79 0.21
CA ILE A 16 -8.46 -8.26 0.15
C ILE A 16 -7.16 -8.83 -0.43
N TYR A 17 -6.13 -7.98 -0.59
CA TYR A 17 -4.80 -8.35 -1.08
C TYR A 17 -4.83 -9.09 -2.44
N CYS A 18 -5.70 -8.65 -3.36
CA CYS A 18 -5.91 -9.33 -4.65
C CYS A 18 -4.89 -8.98 -5.75
N GLY A 19 -3.99 -8.01 -5.53
CA GLY A 19 -2.98 -7.60 -6.51
C GLY A 19 -3.48 -6.74 -7.68
N MET A 20 -4.80 -6.53 -7.80
CA MET A 20 -5.37 -5.76 -8.93
C MET A 20 -4.87 -4.31 -8.99
N CYS A 21 -4.49 -3.71 -7.87
CA CYS A 21 -3.94 -2.35 -7.86
C CYS A 21 -2.54 -2.27 -8.46
N GLU A 22 -1.70 -3.29 -8.24
CA GLU A 22 -0.36 -3.43 -8.82
C GLU A 22 -0.46 -3.64 -10.33
N GLU A 23 -1.27 -4.62 -10.77
CA GLU A 23 -1.48 -4.90 -12.19
C GLU A 23 -2.08 -3.71 -12.96
N ALA A 24 -2.96 -2.93 -12.31
CA ALA A 24 -3.60 -1.78 -12.94
C ALA A 24 -2.68 -0.56 -13.03
N CYS A 25 -1.57 -0.51 -12.30
CA CYS A 25 -0.71 0.66 -12.23
C CYS A 25 0.20 0.72 -13.46
N PRO A 26 0.07 1.73 -14.34
CA PRO A 26 0.84 1.79 -15.58
C PRO A 26 2.32 2.20 -15.39
N CYS A 27 2.72 2.51 -14.16
CA CYS A 27 4.03 3.05 -13.82
C CYS A 27 4.60 2.40 -12.55
N ASP A 28 4.07 1.23 -12.16
CA ASP A 28 4.60 0.41 -11.06
C ASP A 28 4.79 1.21 -9.75
N ALA A 29 3.83 2.08 -9.43
CA ALA A 29 3.89 2.95 -8.25
C ALA A 29 3.37 2.30 -6.96
N ILE A 30 2.80 1.09 -7.06
CA ILE A 30 2.27 0.31 -5.94
C ILE A 30 2.54 -1.17 -6.22
N GLU A 31 2.94 -1.90 -5.18
CA GLU A 31 3.24 -3.33 -5.23
C GLU A 31 2.72 -4.02 -3.96
N LEU A 32 2.42 -5.32 -4.05
CA LEU A 32 2.15 -6.14 -2.87
C LEU A 32 3.47 -6.53 -2.19
N THR A 33 3.64 -6.06 -0.97
CA THR A 33 4.82 -6.37 -0.15
C THR A 33 4.67 -7.70 0.58
N PRO A 34 5.77 -8.41 0.91
CA PRO A 34 5.75 -9.62 1.75
C PRO A 34 5.28 -9.38 3.20
N HIS A 35 5.09 -8.12 3.61
CA HIS A 35 4.70 -7.75 4.96
C HIS A 35 3.22 -8.09 5.26
N TYR A 36 2.99 -9.22 5.91
CA TYR A 36 1.64 -9.69 6.28
C TYR A 36 1.22 -9.30 7.72
N GLU A 37 2.13 -8.75 8.52
CA GLU A 37 1.91 -8.44 9.93
C GLU A 37 1.23 -7.07 10.13
N VAL A 38 0.03 -6.91 9.58
CA VAL A 38 -0.75 -5.68 9.74
C VAL A 38 -1.60 -5.78 11.00
N THR A 39 -1.22 -5.01 12.03
CA THR A 39 -1.95 -4.96 13.30
C THR A 39 -2.22 -3.51 13.71
N GLY A 40 -3.37 -3.28 14.35
CA GLY A 40 -3.79 -1.97 14.84
C GLY A 40 -4.82 -2.12 15.94
N LEU A 41 -4.84 -1.18 16.88
CA LEU A 41 -5.78 -1.15 18.00
C LEU A 41 -7.04 -0.32 17.71
N SER A 42 -7.03 0.42 16.60
CA SER A 42 -8.15 1.22 16.13
C SER A 42 -8.29 1.16 14.62
N ARG A 43 -9.48 1.48 14.10
CA ARG A 43 -9.73 1.55 12.66
C ARG A 43 -8.87 2.60 11.97
N GLN A 44 -8.63 3.73 12.62
CA GLN A 44 -7.80 4.81 12.07
C GLN A 44 -6.34 4.37 11.84
N GLU A 45 -5.80 3.49 12.70
CA GLU A 45 -4.45 2.93 12.50
C GLU A 45 -4.34 2.01 11.29
N LEU A 46 -5.47 1.45 10.83
CA LEU A 46 -5.57 0.56 9.67
C LEU A 46 -6.03 1.27 8.40
N ILE A 47 -6.10 2.60 8.42
CA ILE A 47 -6.22 3.42 7.21
C ILE A 47 -4.82 3.94 6.91
N PHE A 48 -4.18 3.33 5.93
CA PHE A 48 -2.81 3.65 5.54
C PHE A 48 -2.84 4.82 4.57
N ASP A 49 -2.42 5.99 5.04
CA ASP A 49 -2.22 7.14 4.20
C ASP A 49 -0.93 7.02 3.36
N LYS A 50 -0.73 7.96 2.44
CA LYS A 50 0.48 8.01 1.62
C LYS A 50 1.78 7.96 2.44
N SER A 51 1.81 8.62 3.60
CA SER A 51 3.02 8.68 4.44
C SER A 51 3.34 7.30 5.01
N LYS A 52 2.33 6.59 5.51
CA LYS A 52 2.46 5.23 6.04
C LYS A 52 2.85 4.24 4.95
N LEU A 53 2.24 4.34 3.76
CA LEU A 53 2.56 3.46 2.63
C LEU A 53 4.02 3.62 2.17
N LEU A 54 4.55 4.85 2.17
CA LEU A 54 5.97 5.09 1.87
C LEU A 54 6.90 4.54 2.96
N GLN A 55 6.51 4.58 4.24
CA GLN A 55 7.28 3.95 5.31
C GLN A 55 7.35 2.42 5.14
N VAL A 56 6.23 1.80 4.76
CA VAL A 56 6.20 0.35 4.46
C VAL A 56 7.14 0.03 3.29
N TYR A 57 7.17 0.87 2.24
CA TYR A 57 8.13 0.71 1.15
C TYR A 57 9.58 0.83 1.63
N ASP A 58 9.91 1.82 2.46
CA ASP A 58 11.27 1.99 3.01
C ASP A 58 11.73 0.76 3.80
N GLU A 59 10.81 0.06 4.47
CA GLU A 59 11.07 -1.18 5.20
C GLU A 59 11.21 -2.41 4.29
N THR A 60 10.51 -2.42 3.15
CA THR A 60 10.36 -3.61 2.29
C THR A 60 11.17 -3.55 0.99
N VAL A 61 11.78 -2.42 0.64
CA VAL A 61 12.55 -2.21 -0.61
C VAL A 61 13.68 -3.22 -0.86
N GLY A 62 14.22 -3.83 0.21
CA GLY A 62 15.26 -4.85 0.12
C GLY A 62 14.75 -6.28 -0.10
N GLU A 63 13.44 -6.49 0.00
CA GLU A 63 12.79 -7.78 -0.12
C GLU A 63 12.21 -7.95 -1.52
N LYS A 64 11.96 -9.20 -1.93
CA LYS A 64 11.27 -9.42 -3.22
C LYS A 64 9.77 -9.18 -3.06
N PRO A 65 9.12 -8.43 -3.96
CA PRO A 65 7.66 -8.31 -3.99
C PRO A 65 7.00 -9.68 -4.23
N MET A 66 5.75 -9.82 -3.75
CA MET A 66 5.01 -11.10 -3.75
C MET A 66 4.42 -11.50 -5.10
#